data_AF-A0A0N5ARD8-F1
#
_entry.id   AF-A0A0N5ARD8-F1
#
_cell.length_a   1.000
_cell.length_b   1.000
_cell.length_c   1.000
_cell.angle_alpha   90.00
_cell.angle_beta   90.00
_cell.angle_gamma   90.00
#
_symmetry.space_group_name_H-M   'P 1'
#
loop_
_entity.id
_entity.type
_entity.pdbx_description
1 polymer ?
#
loop_
_entity_poly.entity_id
_entity_poly.type
_entity_poly.pdbx_seq_one_letter_code
_entity_poly.pdbx_strand_id
1 'polypeptide(L)'
;MQSLLVVYDDPSAVYQPGSQVSGTVEIVAEKKLKIGSIKLQVFGEGRSYFTQTEQKKKINKRGYTHNYDERITYVDDSILLWTPSNGSKFMDEGNHTIPFSFTLPTKCAPSYEGTFGYIRYYCKVKLDIPWGFDKKSKTAFTVTPIYDLRLNPEASYSCQAETTENIGFTFIKHGYITFKVF
;
A
#
# COMPACT_ATOMS: atom_id res chain seq x y z
N MET A 1 -24.13 8.32 12.32
CA MET A 1 -23.10 7.27 12.13
C MET A 1 -21.80 7.89 12.52
N GLN A 2 -21.24 7.36 13.59
CA GLN A 2 -20.11 7.92 14.31
C GLN A 2 -18.79 7.43 13.72
N SER A 3 -18.72 6.16 13.33
CA SER A 3 -17.50 5.56 12.75
C SER A 3 -17.81 4.45 11.73
N LEU A 4 -16.85 4.24 10.83
CA LEU A 4 -16.80 3.17 9.85
C LEU A 4 -15.33 2.82 9.64
N LEU A 5 -14.93 1.62 10.04
CA LEU A 5 -13.53 1.20 10.03
C LEU A 5 -13.39 -0.21 9.46
N VAL A 6 -12.29 -0.46 8.79
CA VAL A 6 -11.83 -1.80 8.44
C VAL A 6 -10.71 -2.16 9.40
N VAL A 7 -10.88 -3.25 10.13
CA VAL A 7 -9.93 -3.79 11.11
C VAL A 7 -9.44 -5.14 10.61
N TYR A 8 -8.13 -5.32 10.47
CA TYR A 8 -7.53 -6.58 10.08
C TYR A 8 -7.35 -7.49 11.29
N ASP A 9 -7.50 -8.80 11.09
CA ASP A 9 -7.28 -9.78 12.17
C ASP A 9 -5.80 -9.86 12.57
N ASP A 10 -4.89 -9.66 11.61
CA ASP A 10 -3.46 -9.48 11.88
C ASP A 10 -3.17 -7.99 12.16
N PRO A 11 -2.75 -7.62 13.39
CA PRO A 11 -2.46 -6.23 13.74
C PRO A 11 -1.31 -5.61 12.93
N SER A 12 -0.41 -6.43 12.38
CA SER A 12 0.68 -5.95 11.52
C SER A 12 0.18 -5.53 10.14
N ALA A 13 -0.96 -6.09 9.69
CA ALA A 13 -1.50 -5.93 8.34
C ALA A 13 -0.46 -6.21 7.25
N VAL A 14 0.41 -7.21 7.47
CA VAL A 14 1.45 -7.64 6.53
C VAL A 14 1.10 -9.00 5.95
N TYR A 15 1.04 -9.09 4.63
CA TYR A 15 0.60 -10.28 3.90
C TYR A 15 1.57 -10.66 2.78
N GLN A 16 1.44 -11.87 2.27
CA GLN A 16 2.21 -12.37 1.12
C GLN A 16 1.28 -12.61 -0.07
N PRO A 17 1.78 -12.56 -1.32
CA PRO A 17 0.99 -12.98 -2.47
C PRO A 17 0.39 -14.39 -2.27
N GLY A 18 -0.91 -14.53 -2.53
CA GLY A 18 -1.63 -15.80 -2.31
C GLY A 18 -2.08 -16.07 -0.87
N SER A 19 -1.71 -15.24 0.12
CA SER A 19 -2.18 -15.43 1.50
C SER A 19 -3.63 -15.01 1.67
N GLN A 20 -4.30 -15.61 2.66
CA GLN A 20 -5.63 -15.18 3.07
C GLN A 20 -5.53 -13.89 3.90
N VAL A 21 -6.34 -12.89 3.55
CA VAL A 21 -6.55 -11.67 4.32
C VAL A 21 -7.93 -11.76 4.95
N SER A 22 -8.02 -11.45 6.24
CA SER A 22 -9.26 -11.51 7.01
C SER A 22 -9.33 -10.37 8.03
N GLY A 23 -10.54 -10.07 8.45
CA GLY A 23 -10.81 -8.95 9.35
C GLY A 23 -12.29 -8.70 9.51
N THR A 24 -12.60 -7.55 10.09
CA THR A 24 -13.97 -7.09 10.28
C THR A 24 -14.16 -5.65 9.82
N VAL A 25 -15.37 -5.35 9.38
CA VAL A 25 -15.86 -3.99 9.22
C VAL A 25 -16.64 -3.62 10.47
N GLU A 26 -16.17 -2.59 11.17
CA GLU A 26 -16.81 -2.06 12.37
C GLU A 26 -17.58 -0.77 12.04
N ILE A 27 -18.85 -0.74 12.44
CA ILE A 27 -19.77 0.37 12.17
C ILE A 27 -20.45 0.76 13.47
N VAL A 28 -20.35 2.05 13.83
CA VAL A 28 -21.10 2.62 14.95
C VAL A 28 -22.19 3.54 14.42
N ALA A 29 -23.43 3.09 14.54
CA ALA A 29 -24.62 3.79 14.09
C ALA A 29 -25.33 4.48 15.29
N GLU A 30 -25.23 5.81 15.40
CA GLU A 30 -25.92 6.57 16.46
C GLU A 30 -27.46 6.57 16.32
N LYS A 31 -27.95 6.28 15.11
CA LYS A 31 -29.36 6.27 14.73
C LYS A 31 -29.54 5.24 13.64
N LYS A 32 -30.77 4.73 13.49
CA LYS A 32 -31.16 3.86 12.38
C LYS A 32 -30.77 4.44 11.01
N LEU A 33 -29.99 3.70 10.23
CA LEU A 33 -29.45 4.12 8.93
C LEU A 33 -30.15 3.38 7.79
N LYS A 34 -30.59 4.11 6.76
CA LYS A 34 -31.06 3.49 5.52
C LYS A 34 -29.86 3.13 4.65
N ILE A 35 -29.53 1.85 4.56
CA ILE A 35 -28.36 1.34 3.82
C ILE A 35 -28.84 0.35 2.77
N GLY A 36 -28.42 0.55 1.52
CA GLY A 36 -28.72 -0.35 0.41
C GLY A 36 -27.82 -1.58 0.40
N SER A 37 -26.52 -1.38 0.61
CA SER A 37 -25.55 -2.46 0.74
C SER A 37 -24.27 -2.00 1.43
N ILE A 38 -23.54 -2.94 2.01
CA ILE A 38 -22.16 -2.74 2.49
C ILE A 38 -21.27 -3.60 1.61
N LYS A 39 -20.33 -2.94 0.94
CA LYS A 39 -19.37 -3.59 0.04
C LYS A 39 -17.95 -3.30 0.49
N LEU A 40 -17.09 -4.30 0.44
CA LEU A 40 -15.65 -4.16 0.64
C LEU A 40 -14.96 -4.26 -0.71
N GLN A 41 -14.25 -3.22 -1.12
CA GLN A 41 -13.36 -3.25 -2.26
C GLN A 41 -11.95 -3.61 -1.80
N VAL A 42 -11.35 -4.60 -2.42
CA VAL A 42 -9.94 -4.95 -2.27
C VAL A 42 -9.21 -4.35 -3.47
N PHE A 43 -8.24 -3.48 -3.22
CA PHE A 43 -7.55 -2.77 -4.29
C PHE A 43 -6.05 -2.77 -4.10
N GLY A 44 -5.32 -2.94 -5.20
CA GLY A 44 -3.87 -2.89 -5.24
C GLY A 44 -3.42 -2.27 -6.55
N GLU A 45 -2.66 -1.18 -6.47
CA GLU A 45 -2.12 -0.50 -7.65
C GLU A 45 -0.63 -0.22 -7.50
N GLY A 46 0.08 -0.32 -8.63
CA GLY A 46 1.39 0.27 -8.85
C GLY A 46 1.25 1.52 -9.70
N ARG A 47 1.99 2.58 -9.36
CA ARG A 47 2.11 3.79 -10.18
C ARG A 47 3.57 4.16 -10.32
N SER A 48 4.00 4.41 -11.56
CA SER A 48 5.33 4.93 -11.88
C SER A 48 5.17 6.29 -12.54
N TYR A 49 5.85 7.31 -12.02
CA TYR A 49 5.81 8.66 -12.58
C TYR A 49 7.17 9.34 -12.48
N PHE A 50 7.64 9.91 -13.58
CA PHE A 50 8.87 10.68 -13.62
C PHE A 50 8.91 11.65 -14.80
N THR A 51 9.75 12.66 -14.69
CA THR A 51 9.94 13.68 -15.72
C THR A 51 11.37 13.61 -16.25
N GLN A 52 11.51 13.58 -17.58
CA GLN A 52 12.80 13.62 -18.26
C GLN A 52 12.92 14.90 -19.07
N THR A 53 13.95 15.70 -18.78
CA THR A 53 14.26 16.91 -19.55
C THR A 53 15.46 16.64 -20.45
N GLU A 54 15.25 16.74 -21.76
CA GLU A 54 16.34 16.69 -22.74
C GLU A 54 16.86 18.09 -23.03
N GLN A 55 18.10 18.37 -22.64
CA GLN A 55 18.83 19.58 -23.03
C GLN A 55 19.71 19.28 -24.24
N LYS A 56 19.50 20.00 -25.36
CA LYS A 56 20.41 19.92 -26.53
C LYS A 56 21.55 20.90 -26.35
N LYS A 57 22.80 20.43 -26.45
CA LYS A 57 24.07 21.21 -26.37
C LYS A 57 24.27 22.27 -27.49
N LYS A 58 23.24 22.66 -28.26
CA LYS A 58 23.38 23.65 -29.36
C LYS A 58 22.66 24.95 -29.02
N ILE A 59 23.33 26.07 -29.30
CA ILE A 59 23.07 27.46 -28.87
C ILE A 59 21.65 28.00 -29.15
N ASN A 60 20.79 27.34 -29.94
CA ASN A 60 19.49 27.89 -30.35
C ASN A 60 18.32 26.88 -30.39
N LYS A 61 18.27 25.87 -29.50
CA LYS A 61 17.07 25.01 -29.39
C LYS A 61 16.54 24.96 -27.95
N ARG A 62 15.24 25.15 -27.79
CA ARG A 62 14.53 24.95 -26.51
C ARG A 62 14.60 23.47 -26.13
N GLY A 63 14.91 23.19 -24.86
CA GLY A 63 14.80 21.83 -24.32
C GLY A 63 13.34 21.37 -24.29
N TYR A 64 13.14 20.05 -24.37
CA TYR A 64 11.81 19.45 -24.25
C TYR A 64 11.75 18.64 -22.96
N THR A 65 10.60 18.71 -22.28
CA THR A 65 10.33 17.96 -21.06
C THR A 65 9.26 16.93 -21.36
N HIS A 66 9.58 15.65 -21.14
CA HIS A 66 8.65 14.54 -21.23
C HIS A 66 8.21 14.12 -19.83
N ASN A 67 6.90 13.96 -19.64
CA ASN A 67 6.32 13.44 -18.41
C ASN A 67 5.82 12.01 -18.66
N TYR A 68 6.24 11.08 -17.82
CA TYR A 68 5.79 9.69 -17.84
C TYR A 68 4.94 9.46 -16.59
N ASP A 69 3.77 8.82 -16.74
CA ASP A 69 2.87 8.42 -15.66
C ASP A 69 2.11 7.17 -16.10
N GLU A 70 2.45 6.04 -15.51
CA GLU A 70 1.89 4.73 -15.83
C GLU A 70 1.28 4.10 -14.57
N ARG A 71 0.16 3.38 -14.74
CA ARG A 71 -0.53 2.67 -13.64
C ARG A 71 -0.75 1.22 -14.00
N ILE A 72 -0.57 0.34 -13.02
CA ILE A 72 -0.89 -1.08 -13.12
C ILE A 72 -1.77 -1.46 -11.95
N THR A 73 -2.89 -2.13 -12.22
CA THR A 73 -3.77 -2.68 -11.19
C THR A 73 -3.44 -4.14 -10.96
N TYR A 74 -3.11 -4.51 -9.72
CA TYR A 74 -2.85 -5.88 -9.30
C TYR A 74 -4.11 -6.60 -8.81
N VAL A 75 -5.01 -5.86 -8.16
CA VAL A 75 -6.31 -6.35 -7.70
C VAL A 75 -7.32 -5.20 -7.68
N ASP A 76 -8.54 -5.47 -8.12
CA ASP A 76 -9.70 -4.59 -7.97
C ASP A 76 -10.96 -5.45 -7.86
N ASP A 77 -11.10 -6.08 -6.70
CA ASP A 77 -12.20 -7.00 -6.42
C ASP A 77 -13.17 -6.36 -5.42
N SER A 78 -14.43 -6.80 -5.44
CA SER A 78 -15.47 -6.31 -4.54
C SER A 78 -16.26 -7.45 -3.93
N ILE A 79 -16.42 -7.39 -2.60
CA ILE A 79 -17.12 -8.38 -1.79
C ILE A 79 -18.38 -7.73 -1.21
N LEU A 80 -19.53 -8.38 -1.39
CA LEU A 80 -20.77 -7.94 -0.76
C LEU A 80 -20.79 -8.47 0.68
N LEU A 81 -20.65 -7.59 1.65
CA LEU A 81 -20.60 -7.96 3.07
C LEU A 81 -21.99 -8.01 3.71
N TRP A 82 -22.89 -7.12 3.28
CA TRP A 82 -24.24 -7.06 3.84
C TRP A 82 -25.22 -6.42 2.87
N THR A 83 -26.44 -6.95 2.88
CA THR A 83 -27.62 -6.36 2.25
C THR A 83 -28.83 -6.49 3.19
N PRO A 84 -29.81 -5.60 3.06
CA PRO A 84 -31.03 -5.71 3.84
C PRO A 84 -31.84 -6.95 3.44
N SER A 85 -32.29 -7.72 4.41
CA SER A 85 -33.17 -8.88 4.21
C SER A 85 -34.64 -8.47 4.12
N ASN A 86 -35.39 -9.14 3.24
CA ASN A 86 -36.87 -9.16 3.13
C ASN A 86 -37.62 -7.88 3.57
N GLY A 87 -37.29 -6.73 2.97
CA GLY A 87 -38.11 -5.51 3.02
C GLY A 87 -37.67 -4.43 4.03
N SER A 88 -36.83 -4.75 5.02
CA SER A 88 -36.28 -3.74 5.93
C SER A 88 -35.00 -3.13 5.35
N LYS A 89 -35.09 -1.96 4.71
CA LYS A 89 -33.93 -1.24 4.11
C LYS A 89 -33.06 -0.50 5.13
N PHE A 90 -33.12 -0.90 6.40
CA PHE A 90 -32.51 -0.17 7.49
C PHE A 90 -31.58 -1.05 8.31
N MET A 91 -30.44 -0.49 8.68
CA MET A 91 -29.56 -0.98 9.74
C MET A 91 -29.93 -0.24 11.02
N ASP A 92 -30.15 -0.98 12.10
CA ASP A 92 -30.51 -0.40 13.39
C ASP A 92 -29.34 0.38 14.02
N GLU A 93 -29.64 1.21 15.00
CA GLU A 93 -28.62 1.87 15.81
C GLU A 93 -27.84 0.87 16.67
N GLY A 94 -26.60 1.23 17.01
CA GLY A 94 -25.67 0.39 17.76
C GLY A 94 -24.40 0.04 16.98
N ASN A 95 -23.71 -0.97 17.48
CA ASN A 95 -22.43 -1.44 16.95
C ASN A 95 -22.66 -2.67 16.08
N HIS A 96 -22.14 -2.62 14.85
CA HIS A 96 -22.22 -3.71 13.90
C HIS A 96 -20.81 -4.13 13.50
N THR A 97 -20.55 -5.44 13.59
CA THR A 97 -19.27 -6.04 13.21
C THR A 97 -19.54 -7.07 12.11
N ILE A 98 -18.99 -6.84 10.92
CA ILE A 98 -19.24 -7.67 9.75
C ILE A 98 -17.91 -8.29 9.29
N PRO A 99 -17.72 -9.62 9.41
CA PRO A 99 -16.47 -10.26 9.02
C PRO A 99 -16.29 -10.25 7.50
N PHE A 100 -15.04 -10.24 7.07
CA PHE A 100 -14.66 -10.44 5.68
C PHE A 100 -13.45 -11.35 5.59
N SER A 101 -13.32 -12.05 4.46
CA SER A 101 -12.09 -12.74 4.09
C SER A 101 -11.97 -12.84 2.57
N PHE A 102 -10.75 -12.77 2.08
CA PHE A 102 -10.40 -12.97 0.67
C PHE A 102 -8.97 -13.49 0.56
N THR A 103 -8.60 -13.96 -0.63
CA THR A 103 -7.23 -14.40 -0.92
C THR A 103 -6.58 -13.41 -1.85
N LEU A 104 -5.37 -12.96 -1.53
CA LEU A 104 -4.61 -12.07 -2.42
C LEU A 104 -4.23 -12.79 -3.73
N PRO A 105 -4.18 -12.09 -4.87
CA PRO A 105 -3.65 -12.70 -6.09
C PRO A 105 -2.23 -13.20 -5.90
N THR A 106 -1.91 -14.37 -6.44
CA THR A 106 -0.57 -14.97 -6.34
C THR A 106 0.50 -14.20 -7.13
N LYS A 107 0.08 -13.38 -8.09
CA LYS A 107 0.96 -12.58 -8.97
C LYS A 107 0.98 -11.09 -8.62
N CYS A 108 0.54 -10.69 -7.42
CA CYS A 108 0.61 -9.29 -7.00
C CYS A 108 2.05 -8.93 -6.59
N ALA A 109 2.46 -7.69 -6.87
CA ALA A 109 3.81 -7.23 -6.54
C ALA A 109 3.92 -6.83 -5.06
N PRO A 110 5.11 -6.92 -4.44
CA PRO A 110 5.34 -6.37 -3.11
C PRO A 110 5.04 -4.87 -3.04
N SER A 111 4.59 -4.40 -1.88
CA SER A 111 4.42 -2.98 -1.58
C SER A 111 5.74 -2.24 -1.70
N TYR A 112 5.67 -1.01 -2.21
CA TYR A 112 6.83 -0.17 -2.47
C TYR A 112 6.46 1.31 -2.31
N GLU A 113 7.41 2.10 -1.82
CA GLU A 113 7.32 3.57 -1.78
C GLU A 113 8.66 4.14 -2.24
N GLY A 114 8.62 5.06 -3.20
CA GLY A 114 9.83 5.70 -3.69
C GLY A 114 9.55 7.00 -4.43
N THR A 115 10.62 7.69 -4.83
CA THR A 115 10.55 9.01 -5.45
C THR A 115 9.77 9.02 -6.77
N PHE A 116 9.89 7.94 -7.54
CA PHE A 116 9.34 7.83 -8.90
C PHE A 116 8.10 6.93 -8.97
N GLY A 117 7.51 6.55 -7.84
CA GLY A 117 6.37 5.64 -7.86
C GLY A 117 6.13 4.91 -6.54
N TYR A 118 5.03 4.17 -6.52
CA TYR A 118 4.61 3.36 -5.36
C TYR A 118 3.86 2.11 -5.81
N ILE A 119 3.76 1.13 -4.91
CA ILE A 119 2.85 -0.01 -4.99
C ILE A 119 2.10 -0.09 -3.66
N ARG A 120 0.78 0.13 -3.70
CA ARG A 120 -0.07 0.27 -2.50
C ARG A 120 -1.27 -0.66 -2.57
N TYR A 121 -1.61 -1.26 -1.42
CA TYR A 121 -2.78 -2.09 -1.25
C TYR A 121 -3.67 -1.56 -0.13
N TYR A 122 -4.98 -1.77 -0.27
CA TYR A 122 -5.95 -1.36 0.73
C TYR A 122 -7.26 -2.11 0.60
N CYS A 123 -7.98 -2.17 1.72
CA CYS A 123 -9.40 -2.46 1.74
C CYS A 123 -10.18 -1.16 1.88
N LYS A 124 -11.23 -1.01 1.08
CA LYS A 124 -12.12 0.14 1.11
C LYS A 124 -13.54 -0.33 1.30
N VAL A 125 -14.10 -0.07 2.48
CA VAL A 125 -15.52 -0.32 2.73
C VAL A 125 -16.34 0.84 2.19
N LYS A 126 -17.47 0.51 1.56
CA LYS A 126 -18.46 1.44 1.04
C LYS A 126 -19.84 1.08 1.58
N LEU A 127 -20.47 2.02 2.27
CA LEU A 127 -21.89 2.01 2.63
C LEU A 127 -22.66 2.74 1.54
N ASP A 128 -23.46 1.99 0.80
CA ASP A 128 -24.34 2.52 -0.24
C ASP A 128 -25.59 3.11 0.41
N ILE A 129 -25.76 4.43 0.34
CA ILE A 129 -26.88 5.14 0.95
C ILE A 129 -27.86 5.55 -0.15
N PRO A 130 -29.07 4.96 -0.20
CA PRO A 130 -30.03 5.29 -1.24
C PRO A 130 -30.39 6.79 -1.18
N TRP A 131 -30.20 7.49 -2.30
CA TRP A 131 -30.49 8.93 -2.45
C TRP A 131 -29.63 9.83 -1.54
N GLY A 132 -28.48 9.34 -1.08
CA GLY A 132 -27.53 10.09 -0.27
C GLY A 132 -26.10 9.94 -0.74
N PHE A 133 -25.17 10.51 0.02
CA PHE A 133 -23.74 10.34 -0.22
C PHE A 133 -23.23 9.05 0.42
N ASP A 134 -22.61 8.20 -0.40
CA ASP A 134 -21.96 6.98 0.08
C ASP A 134 -20.89 7.28 1.11
N LYS A 135 -20.94 6.59 2.24
CA LYS A 135 -19.87 6.65 3.24
C LYS A 135 -18.81 5.61 2.92
N LYS A 136 -17.54 6.02 3.01
CA LYS A 136 -16.40 5.19 2.63
C LYS A 136 -15.32 5.29 3.68
N SER A 137 -14.65 4.19 3.94
CA SER A 137 -13.45 4.14 4.77
C SER A 137 -12.42 3.27 4.09
N LYS A 138 -11.14 3.63 4.21
CA LYS A 138 -10.03 3.00 3.51
C LYS A 138 -8.94 2.71 4.54
N THR A 139 -8.56 1.44 4.64
CA THR A 139 -7.45 1.00 5.49
C THR A 139 -6.43 0.30 4.59
N ALA A 140 -5.16 0.68 4.72
CA ALA A 140 -4.06 0.11 3.94
C ALA A 140 -3.52 -1.16 4.60
N PHE A 141 -2.95 -2.04 3.79
CA PHE A 141 -2.15 -3.18 4.24
C PHE A 141 -0.91 -3.32 3.36
N THR A 142 0.10 -4.04 3.84
CA THR A 142 1.38 -4.21 3.18
C THR A 142 1.51 -5.61 2.59
N VAL A 143 1.96 -5.70 1.34
CA VAL A 143 2.33 -6.98 0.72
C VAL A 143 3.85 -7.10 0.73
N THR A 144 4.37 -8.18 1.29
CA THR A 144 5.80 -8.47 1.35
C THR A 144 6.20 -9.49 0.29
N PRO A 145 7.45 -9.44 -0.22
CA PRO A 145 7.93 -10.49 -1.09
C PRO A 145 8.00 -11.82 -0.34
N ILE A 146 7.74 -12.91 -1.06
CA ILE A 146 8.14 -14.24 -0.59
C ILE A 146 9.66 -14.32 -0.80
N TYR A 147 10.43 -14.05 0.25
CA TYR A 147 11.89 -14.09 0.20
C TYR A 147 12.42 -15.17 1.13
N ASP A 148 13.02 -16.21 0.56
CA ASP A 148 13.75 -17.20 1.34
C ASP A 148 15.19 -16.72 1.54
N LEU A 149 15.48 -16.26 2.77
CA LEU A 149 16.80 -15.80 3.17
C LEU A 149 17.88 -16.88 3.01
N ARG A 150 17.51 -18.17 3.03
CA ARG A 150 18.46 -19.28 2.84
C ARG A 150 19.02 -19.34 1.42
N LEU A 151 18.28 -18.81 0.45
CA LEU A 151 18.71 -18.76 -0.94
C LEU A 151 19.65 -17.60 -1.22
N ASN A 152 19.89 -16.72 -0.24
CA ASN A 152 20.85 -15.64 -0.36
C ASN A 152 22.20 -16.04 0.26
N PRO A 153 23.23 -16.34 -0.56
CA PRO A 153 24.57 -16.66 -0.05
C PRO A 153 25.14 -15.50 0.78
N GLU A 154 24.74 -14.27 0.47
CA GLU A 154 25.22 -13.07 1.15
C GLU A 154 24.63 -12.87 2.54
N ALA A 155 23.43 -13.43 2.81
CA ALA A 155 22.82 -13.40 4.14
C ALA A 155 23.58 -14.28 5.16
N SER A 156 24.51 -15.12 4.69
CA SER A 156 25.36 -15.97 5.53
C SER A 156 26.69 -15.29 5.90
N TYR A 157 27.07 -14.21 5.21
CA TYR A 157 28.28 -13.45 5.55
C TYR A 157 28.00 -12.56 6.76
N SER A 158 29.01 -12.36 7.62
CA SER A 158 28.89 -11.36 8.67
C SER A 158 28.79 -9.96 8.03
N CYS A 159 28.06 -9.05 8.66
CA CYS A 159 27.88 -7.69 8.15
C CYS A 159 29.23 -6.97 8.17
N GLN A 160 29.88 -6.90 7.01
CA GLN A 160 31.16 -6.21 6.85
C GLN A 160 30.89 -4.79 6.37
N ALA A 161 31.19 -3.81 7.23
CA ALA A 161 31.15 -2.41 6.85
C ALA A 161 32.59 -1.89 6.73
N GLU A 162 32.93 -1.40 5.54
CA GLU A 162 34.21 -0.73 5.26
C GLU A 162 33.90 0.72 4.89
N THR A 163 34.32 1.66 5.74
CA THR A 163 34.31 3.09 5.40
C THR A 163 35.73 3.59 5.29
N THR A 164 35.99 4.40 4.26
CA THR A 164 37.29 5.01 4.03
C THR A 164 37.10 6.52 3.94
N GLU A 165 37.71 7.25 4.87
CA GLU A 165 37.72 8.71 4.84
C GLU A 165 39.11 9.26 4.52
N ASN A 166 39.12 10.35 3.74
CA ASN A 166 40.31 11.08 3.38
C ASN A 166 40.51 12.24 4.36
N ILE A 167 41.60 12.21 5.13
CA ILE A 167 41.87 13.19 6.20
C ILE A 167 42.92 14.23 5.75
N GLY A 168 43.06 14.44 4.44
CA GLY A 168 44.01 15.43 3.91
C GLY A 168 43.60 16.88 4.20
N PHE A 169 44.48 17.66 4.84
CA PHE A 169 44.41 19.13 4.86
C PHE A 169 45.74 19.75 4.40
N THR A 170 45.62 20.57 3.34
CA THR A 170 46.56 21.45 2.60
C THR A 170 48.09 21.26 2.65
N PHE A 171 48.73 20.85 3.75
CA PHE A 171 50.19 20.67 3.85
C PHE A 171 50.66 19.36 4.50
N ILE A 172 49.76 18.43 4.84
CA ILE A 172 50.10 17.11 5.40
C ILE A 172 49.82 16.00 4.37
N LYS A 173 50.78 15.10 4.19
CA LYS A 173 50.73 13.98 3.23
C LYS A 173 49.49 13.11 3.42
N HIS A 174 48.84 12.81 2.30
CA HIS A 174 47.64 11.99 2.13
C HIS A 174 47.72 10.67 2.91
N GLY A 175 46.76 10.46 3.80
CA GLY A 175 46.50 9.19 4.47
C GLY A 175 45.00 8.89 4.41
N TYR A 176 44.67 7.70 3.92
CA TYR A 176 43.31 7.16 4.01
C TYR A 176 43.20 6.41 5.34
N ILE A 177 42.16 6.68 6.12
CA ILE A 177 41.80 5.82 7.25
C ILE A 177 40.66 4.94 6.81
N THR A 178 40.87 3.64 6.89
CA THR A 178 39.86 2.62 6.61
C THR A 178 39.44 1.98 7.92
N PHE A 179 38.15 2.12 8.26
CA PHE A 179 37.54 1.42 9.38
C PHE A 179 36.85 0.17 8.84
N LYS A 180 37.20 -0.99 9.40
CA LYS A 180 36.56 -2.29 9.10
C LYS A 180 35.88 -2.80 10.36
N VAL A 181 34.59 -3.09 10.24
CA VAL A 181 33.81 -3.80 11.26
C VAL A 181 33.46 -5.17 10.67
N PHE A 182 33.73 -6.24 11.42
CA PHE A 182 33.56 -7.64 11.01
C PHE A 182 32.35 -8.29 11.69
#